data_AF-A0A0F0GYP6-F1
#
_entry.id   AF-A0A0F0GYP6-F1
#
_cell.length_a   1.000
_cell.length_b   1.000
_cell.length_c   1.000
_cell.angle_alpha   90.00
_cell.angle_beta   90.00
_cell.angle_gamma   90.00
#
_symmetry.space_group_name_H-M   'P 1'
#
loop_
_entity.id
_entity.type
_entity.pdbx_description
1 polymer ?
#
loop_
_entity_poly.entity_id
_entity_poly.type
_entity_poly.pdbx_seq_one_letter_code
_entity_poly.pdbx_strand_id
1 'polypeptide(L)'
;MPGQRRRKQRRQRHDERHRPENVPGRWEPLFESQEHAELRDFLRSLRAAGTVADPAHIRIDTFCGRLNHPTAYRVSVYVPDPAA
;
A
#
# COMPACT_ATOMS: atom_id res chain seq x y z
N MET A 1 -6.38 32.83 -5.72
CA MET A 1 -5.19 32.02 -6.08
C MET A 1 -5.57 30.91 -7.08
N PRO A 2 -5.52 31.13 -8.42
CA PRO A 2 -6.08 30.18 -9.41
C PRO A 2 -5.20 28.95 -9.71
N GLY A 3 -3.94 28.92 -9.26
CA GLY A 3 -2.98 27.84 -9.60
C GLY A 3 -3.07 26.57 -8.74
N GLN A 4 -3.54 26.70 -7.48
CA GLN A 4 -3.57 25.57 -6.53
C GLN A 4 -4.53 24.45 -6.96
N ARG A 5 -5.66 24.82 -7.57
CA ARG A 5 -6.70 23.87 -7.99
C ARG A 5 -6.25 23.00 -9.17
N ARG A 6 -5.49 23.57 -10.13
CA ARG A 6 -4.91 22.83 -11.25
C ARG A 6 -3.80 21.87 -10.79
N ARG A 7 -2.98 22.26 -9.81
CA ARG A 7 -1.94 21.40 -9.24
C ARG A 7 -2.54 20.19 -8.50
N LYS A 8 -3.61 20.41 -7.72
CA LYS A 8 -4.34 19.33 -7.02
C LYS A 8 -5.01 18.35 -8.01
N GLN A 9 -5.65 18.85 -9.07
CA GLN A 9 -6.24 18.00 -10.11
C GLN A 9 -5.21 17.18 -10.89
N ARG A 10 -4.05 17.77 -11.22
CA ARG A 10 -2.98 17.03 -11.88
C ARG A 10 -2.44 15.89 -11.03
N ARG A 11 -2.27 16.10 -9.71
CA ARG A 11 -1.91 15.02 -8.77
C ARG A 11 -2.99 13.94 -8.74
N GLN A 12 -4.25 14.29 -8.53
CA GLN A 12 -5.34 13.31 -8.53
C GLN A 12 -5.41 12.48 -9.80
N ARG A 13 -5.25 13.10 -10.98
CA ARG A 13 -5.24 12.35 -12.26
C ARG A 13 -4.03 11.45 -12.42
N HIS A 14 -2.88 11.84 -11.89
CA HIS A 14 -1.67 11.01 -11.88
C HIS A 14 -1.85 9.83 -10.92
N ASP A 15 -2.32 10.11 -9.70
CA ASP A 15 -2.63 9.09 -8.67
C ASP A 15 -3.66 8.08 -9.20
N GLU A 16 -4.70 8.57 -9.89
CA GLU A 16 -5.72 7.70 -10.51
C GLU A 16 -5.19 6.88 -11.69
N ARG A 17 -4.26 7.44 -12.49
CA ARG A 17 -3.61 6.71 -13.59
C ARG A 17 -2.69 5.60 -13.10
N HIS A 18 -2.04 5.81 -11.95
CA HIS A 18 -1.11 4.85 -11.35
C HIS A 18 -1.77 3.96 -10.30
N ARG A 19 -3.09 4.01 -10.18
CA ARG A 19 -3.84 3.13 -9.31
C ARG A 19 -3.58 1.67 -9.69
N PRO A 20 -3.40 0.74 -8.73
CA PRO A 20 -3.12 -0.67 -9.01
C PRO A 20 -4.13 -1.37 -9.91
N GLU A 21 -5.36 -0.85 -10.00
CA GLU A 21 -6.42 -1.34 -10.87
C GLU A 21 -6.21 -0.99 -12.36
N ASN A 22 -5.42 0.06 -12.65
CA ASN A 22 -5.27 0.65 -13.99
C ASN A 22 -3.91 0.39 -14.65
N VAL A 23 -2.96 -0.17 -13.90
CA VAL A 23 -1.61 -0.49 -14.37
C VAL A 23 -1.38 -1.98 -14.13
N PRO A 24 -0.69 -2.70 -15.03
CA PRO A 24 -0.20 -4.04 -14.72
C PRO A 24 0.98 -3.96 -13.74
N GLY A 25 0.99 -4.88 -12.78
CA GLY A 25 1.99 -4.92 -11.73
C GLY A 25 1.69 -6.02 -10.73
N ARG A 26 2.51 -6.09 -9.69
CA ARG A 26 2.46 -7.16 -8.69
C ARG A 26 2.46 -6.61 -7.28
N TRP A 27 1.88 -7.39 -6.37
CA TRP A 27 1.93 -7.12 -4.94
C TRP A 27 3.18 -7.77 -4.37
N GLU A 28 4.10 -6.96 -3.85
CA GLU A 28 5.32 -7.47 -3.19
C GLU A 28 5.17 -7.38 -1.67
N PRO A 29 5.44 -8.48 -0.93
CA PRO A 29 5.38 -8.49 0.52
C PRO A 29 6.54 -7.67 1.10
N LEU A 30 6.24 -6.72 1.99
CA LEU A 30 7.25 -5.95 2.72
C LEU A 30 7.40 -6.37 4.18
N PHE A 31 6.32 -6.84 4.79
CA PHE A 31 6.30 -7.16 6.22
C PHE A 31 5.33 -8.29 6.49
N GLU A 32 5.70 -9.19 7.40
CA GLU A 32 4.85 -10.25 7.89
C GLU A 32 5.03 -10.38 9.40
N SER A 33 3.93 -10.39 10.15
CA SER A 33 3.95 -10.57 11.59
C SER A 33 2.67 -11.24 12.06
N GLN A 34 2.74 -12.00 13.15
CA GLN A 34 1.58 -12.57 13.82
C GLN A 34 0.98 -11.60 14.86
N GLU A 35 1.73 -10.56 15.21
CA GLU A 35 1.36 -9.59 16.23
C GLU A 35 0.70 -8.36 15.62
N HIS A 36 -0.54 -8.11 16.01
CA HIS A 36 -1.29 -6.97 15.49
C HIS A 36 -0.69 -5.61 15.92
N ALA A 37 0.01 -5.58 17.06
CA ALA A 37 0.73 -4.39 17.52
C ALA A 37 1.90 -4.03 16.57
N GLU A 38 2.69 -5.03 16.17
CA GLU A 38 3.79 -4.84 15.22
C GLU A 38 3.29 -4.39 13.85
N LEU A 39 2.17 -4.96 13.37
CA LEU A 39 1.51 -4.51 12.15
C LEU A 39 1.18 -3.01 12.21
N ARG A 40 0.56 -2.56 13.30
CA ARG A 40 0.17 -1.15 13.48
C ARG A 40 1.39 -0.23 13.52
N ASP A 41 2.44 -0.65 14.20
CA ASP A 41 3.68 0.10 14.29
C ASP A 41 4.41 0.17 12.95
N PHE A 42 4.44 -0.93 12.19
CA PHE A 42 4.97 -0.96 10.84
C PHE A 42 4.19 -0.02 9.90
N LEU A 43 2.86 -0.06 9.91
CA LEU A 43 2.03 0.84 9.09
C LEU A 43 2.23 2.32 9.45
N ARG A 44 2.41 2.63 10.74
CA ARG A 44 2.72 3.98 11.20
C ARG A 44 4.07 4.44 10.67
N SER A 45 5.10 3.59 10.79
CA SER A 45 6.44 3.87 10.28
C SER A 45 6.46 4.01 8.76
N LEU A 46 5.72 3.17 8.02
CA LEU A 46 5.58 3.23 6.57
C LEU A 46 4.97 4.57 6.11
N ARG A 47 3.94 5.04 6.81
CA ARG A 47 3.33 6.36 6.56
C ARG A 47 4.29 7.49 6.89
N ALA A 48 5.02 7.39 8.00
CA ALA A 48 5.99 8.40 8.43
C ALA A 48 7.19 8.51 7.48
N ALA A 49 7.66 7.38 6.94
CA ALA A 49 8.73 7.32 5.96
C ALA A 49 8.33 7.90 4.58
N GLY A 50 7.03 8.04 4.31
CA GLY A 50 6.54 8.51 3.02
C GLY A 50 6.77 7.52 1.87
N THR A 51 7.16 6.28 2.19
CA THR A 51 7.46 5.22 1.21
C THR A 51 6.24 4.90 0.34
N VAL A 52 5.04 5.01 0.90
CA VAL A 52 3.79 4.86 0.16
C VAL A 52 2.89 6.05 0.43
N ALA A 53 2.72 6.92 -0.57
CA ALA A 53 1.95 8.15 -0.46
C ALA A 53 0.43 7.92 -0.58
N ASP A 54 0.01 6.84 -1.23
CA ASP A 54 -1.38 6.52 -1.49
C ASP A 54 -1.77 5.19 -0.80
N PRO A 55 -2.76 5.20 0.12
CA PRO A 55 -3.28 3.99 0.74
C PRO A 55 -3.73 2.91 -0.26
N ALA A 56 -4.10 3.27 -1.49
CA ALA A 56 -4.50 2.32 -2.52
C ALA A 56 -3.36 1.37 -2.94
N HIS A 57 -2.09 1.76 -2.76
CA HIS A 57 -0.92 0.93 -3.05
C HIS A 57 -0.49 0.03 -1.89
N ILE A 58 -1.27 -0.03 -0.80
CA ILE A 58 -1.00 -0.91 0.35
C ILE A 58 -2.12 -1.94 0.45
N ARG A 59 -1.74 -3.22 0.58
CA ARG A 59 -2.65 -4.32 0.89
C ARG A 59 -2.24 -4.98 2.20
N ILE A 60 -3.22 -5.26 3.05
CA ILE A 60 -3.03 -6.01 4.29
C ILE A 60 -3.79 -7.32 4.14
N ASP A 61 -3.04 -8.43 4.07
CA ASP A 61 -3.60 -9.77 4.04
C ASP A 61 -3.60 -10.36 5.44
N THR A 62 -4.73 -10.90 5.87
CA THR A 62 -4.84 -11.64 7.13
C THR A 62 -4.95 -13.12 6.81
N PHE A 63 -3.90 -13.86 7.09
CA PHE A 63 -3.86 -15.30 7.00
C PHE A 63 -4.39 -15.89 8.31
N CYS A 64 -5.71 -16.05 8.37
CA CYS A 64 -6.37 -16.73 9.48
C CYS A 64 -5.94 -18.19 9.49
N GLY A 65 -4.92 -18.50 10.30
CA GLY A 65 -4.51 -19.88 10.53
C GLY A 65 -5.65 -20.67 11.17
N ARG A 66 -5.81 -21.93 10.76
CA ARG A 66 -6.73 -22.86 11.43
C ARG A 66 -5.96 -23.65 12.49
N LEU A 67 -6.54 -23.76 13.69
CA LEU A 67 -6.19 -24.66 14.81
C LEU A 67 -4.72 -24.63 15.28
N ASN A 68 -3.77 -25.06 14.46
CA ASN A 68 -2.34 -25.17 14.78
C ASN A 68 -1.46 -24.08 14.15
N HIS A 69 -2.02 -23.29 13.22
CA HIS A 69 -1.29 -22.18 12.61
C HIS A 69 -1.71 -20.86 13.25
N PRO A 70 -0.75 -20.04 13.71
CA PRO A 70 -1.06 -18.70 14.20
C PRO A 70 -1.63 -17.84 13.07
N THR A 71 -2.45 -16.86 13.43
CA THR A 71 -2.90 -15.85 12.47
C THR A 71 -1.73 -14.96 12.12
N ALA A 72 -1.43 -14.81 10.83
CA ALA A 72 -0.38 -13.93 10.35
C ALA A 72 -0.98 -12.78 9.53
N TYR A 73 -0.41 -11.60 9.70
CA TYR A 73 -0.69 -10.41 8.93
C TYR A 73 0.47 -10.17 7.98
N ARG A 74 0.18 -9.91 6.72
CA ARG A 74 1.18 -9.54 5.72
C ARG A 74 0.82 -8.20 5.12
N VAL A 75 1.77 -7.28 5.12
CA VAL A 75 1.67 -6.01 4.40
C VAL A 75 2.39 -6.17 3.08
N SER A 76 1.66 -5.93 2.00
CA SER A 76 2.19 -5.91 0.64
C SER A 76 2.03 -4.53 0.04
N VAL A 77 2.98 -4.12 -0.80
CA VAL A 77 2.87 -2.90 -1.59
C VAL A 77 2.74 -3.22 -3.06
N TYR A 78 1.99 -2.39 -3.77
CA TYR A 78 1.86 -2.55 -5.20
C TYR A 78 3.08 -1.97 -5.92
N VAL A 79 3.75 -2.82 -6.68
CA VAL A 79 4.87 -2.46 -7.53
C VAL A 79 4.39 -2.53 -8.98
N PRO A 80 4.21 -1.38 -9.67
CA PRO A 80 3.87 -1.36 -11.08
C PRO A 80 5.01 -1.99 -11.88
N ASP A 81 4.67 -2.75 -12.92
CA ASP A 81 5.70 -3.31 -13.79
C ASP A 81 6.41 -2.18 -14.57
N PRO A 82 7.74 -2.22 -14.70
CA PRO A 82 8.51 -1.17 -15.36
C PRO A 82 8.26 -1.08 -16.88
N ALA A 83 7.43 -1.97 -17.44
CA ALA A 83 7.18 -2.11 -18.87
C ALA A 83 5.80 -1.58 -19.33
N ALA A 84 5.08 -0.84 -18.49
CA ALA A 84 3.76 -0.27 -18.80
C ALA A 84 3.82 1.17 -19.35
#